data_AF-A0A2N8TAM8-F1
#
_entry.id   AF-A0A2N8TAM8-F1
#
_cell.length_a   1.000
_cell.length_b   1.000
_cell.length_c   1.000
_cell.angle_alpha   90.00
_cell.angle_beta   90.00
_cell.angle_gamma   90.00
#
_symmetry.space_group_name_H-M   'P 1'
#
loop_
_entity.id
_entity.type
_entity.pdbx_description
1 polymer ?
#
loop_
_entity_poly.entity_id
_entity_poly.type
_entity_poly.pdbx_seq_one_letter_code
_entity_poly.pdbx_strand_id
1 'polypeptide(L)'
;GVGFAPVESVRVEVAGRPGGPEAAAREARYQALTGVAGRHRAVALLTGHTRDDQAETVLLALARGAGPRGLAGMPARRDLDGVPLLRPLLEISREQTRKACAMLGLSPWEDPHNVDPSYARARVRADLLPALVRALG
;
A
#
# COMPACT_ATOMS: atom_id res chain seq x y z
N GLY A 1 23.97 -6.99 -11.27
CA GLY A 1 22.91 -6.01 -10.93
C GLY A 1 21.88 -6.70 -10.06
N VAL A 2 21.20 -5.95 -9.20
CA VAL A 2 20.20 -6.42 -8.19
C VAL A 2 18.91 -7.03 -8.76
N GLY A 3 18.85 -7.30 -10.07
CA GLY A 3 17.74 -8.04 -10.70
C GLY A 3 16.44 -7.26 -10.93
N PHE A 4 16.45 -5.93 -10.83
CA PHE A 4 15.24 -5.11 -11.00
C PHE A 4 14.80 -4.88 -12.45
N ALA A 5 15.53 -5.38 -13.44
CA ALA A 5 15.16 -5.25 -14.85
C ALA A 5 14.21 -6.40 -15.27
N PRO A 6 13.18 -6.13 -16.09
CA PRO A 6 12.84 -4.81 -16.67
C PRO A 6 12.11 -3.88 -15.67
N VAL A 7 12.32 -2.56 -15.82
CA VAL A 7 11.56 -1.51 -15.13
C VAL A 7 10.73 -0.75 -16.17
N GLU A 8 9.44 -0.59 -15.92
CA GLU A 8 8.52 0.20 -16.73
C GLU A 8 7.88 1.30 -15.88
N SER A 9 7.84 2.52 -16.40
CA SER A 9 7.17 3.66 -15.76
C SER A 9 5.97 4.07 -16.59
N VAL A 10 4.80 4.15 -15.94
CA VAL A 10 3.54 4.53 -16.58
C VAL A 10 3.02 5.80 -15.91
N ARG A 11 2.89 6.87 -16.69
CA ARG A 11 2.23 8.09 -16.22
C ARG A 11 0.72 7.87 -16.21
N VAL A 12 0.07 8.25 -15.12
CA VAL A 12 -1.39 8.26 -14.99
C VAL A 12 -1.87 9.67 -14.72
N GLU A 13 -3.02 10.01 -15.30
CA GLU A 13 -3.73 11.25 -14.97
C GLU A 13 -4.82 10.95 -13.95
N VAL A 14 -4.80 11.69 -12.84
CA VAL A 14 -5.79 11.53 -11.77
C VAL A 14 -6.77 12.69 -11.87
N ALA A 15 -7.90 12.45 -12.51
CA ALA A 15 -9.00 13.41 -12.50
C ALA A 15 -9.60 13.47 -11.08
N GLY A 16 -9.84 14.67 -10.55
CA GLY A 16 -10.48 14.84 -9.25
C GLY A 16 -11.86 14.19 -9.24
N ARG A 17 -12.02 13.10 -8.49
CA ARG A 17 -13.27 12.32 -8.36
C ARG A 17 -13.82 12.35 -6.93
N PRO A 18 -15.10 12.00 -6.71
CA PRO A 18 -15.64 11.78 -5.37
C PRO A 18 -14.83 10.69 -4.62
N GLY A 19 -14.48 10.94 -3.36
CA GLY A 19 -13.66 10.02 -2.54
C GLY A 19 -12.25 10.52 -2.21
N GLY A 20 -11.85 11.69 -2.75
CA GLY A 20 -10.59 12.37 -2.42
C GLY A 20 -9.40 11.92 -3.28
N PRO A 21 -8.30 12.68 -3.26
CA PRO A 21 -7.16 12.47 -4.16
C PRO A 21 -6.48 11.11 -3.98
N GLU A 22 -6.40 10.58 -2.75
CA GLU A 22 -5.81 9.25 -2.49
C GLU A 22 -6.61 8.10 -3.14
N ALA A 23 -7.94 8.17 -3.10
CA ALA A 23 -8.81 7.13 -3.65
C ALA A 23 -8.73 7.11 -5.18
N ALA A 24 -8.82 8.30 -5.80
CA ALA A 24 -8.68 8.46 -7.25
C ALA A 24 -7.28 8.02 -7.73
N ALA A 25 -6.22 8.40 -7.02
CA ALA A 25 -4.86 7.96 -7.35
C ALA A 25 -4.67 6.44 -7.20
N ARG A 26 -5.31 5.82 -6.20
CA ARG A 26 -5.28 4.36 -6.01
C ARG A 26 -6.01 3.63 -7.13
N GLU A 27 -7.17 4.12 -7.58
CA GLU A 27 -7.90 3.56 -8.71
C GLU A 27 -7.07 3.63 -9.99
N ALA A 28 -6.57 4.82 -10.33
CA ALA A 28 -5.74 5.04 -11.51
C ALA A 28 -4.47 4.15 -11.50
N ARG A 29 -3.84 3.99 -10.33
CA ARG A 29 -2.69 3.09 -10.17
C ARG A 29 -3.05 1.64 -10.49
N TYR A 30 -4.17 1.13 -9.99
CA TYR A 30 -4.55 -0.26 -10.27
C TYR A 30 -4.91 -0.48 -11.73
N GLN A 31 -5.60 0.46 -12.37
CA GLN A 31 -5.89 0.41 -13.81
C GLN A 31 -4.60 0.37 -14.65
N ALA A 32 -3.61 1.19 -14.30
CA ALA A 32 -2.31 1.16 -14.98
C ALA A 32 -1.58 -0.17 -14.76
N LEU A 33 -1.57 -0.68 -13.53
CA LEU A 33 -0.91 -1.95 -13.19
C LEU A 33 -1.57 -3.15 -13.89
N THR A 34 -2.90 -3.22 -13.96
CA THR A 34 -3.60 -4.30 -14.70
C THR A 34 -3.34 -4.21 -16.19
N GLY A 35 -3.29 -3.00 -16.76
CA GLY A 35 -2.89 -2.78 -18.15
C GLY A 35 -1.46 -3.26 -18.46
N VAL A 36 -0.51 -2.98 -17.57
CA VAL A 36 0.87 -3.50 -17.67
C VAL A 36 0.88 -5.02 -17.56
N ALA A 37 0.17 -5.59 -16.59
CA ALA A 37 0.09 -7.05 -16.41
C ALA A 37 -0.43 -7.74 -17.67
N GLY A 38 -1.45 -7.17 -18.33
CA GLY A 38 -1.97 -7.68 -19.61
C GLY A 38 -0.92 -7.68 -20.72
N ARG A 39 -0.16 -6.58 -20.89
CA ARG A 39 0.90 -6.47 -21.91
C ARG A 39 2.01 -7.52 -21.71
N HIS A 40 2.39 -7.77 -20.47
CA HIS A 40 3.44 -8.74 -20.12
C HIS A 40 2.92 -10.16 -19.90
N ARG A 41 1.60 -10.41 -20.07
CA ARG A 41 0.95 -11.69 -19.76
C ARG A 41 1.30 -12.19 -18.36
N ALA A 42 1.36 -11.28 -17.40
CA ALA A 42 1.72 -11.59 -16.03
C ALA A 42 0.64 -12.47 -15.37
N VAL A 43 1.08 -13.51 -14.65
CA VAL A 43 0.18 -14.41 -13.93
C VAL A 43 -0.37 -13.81 -12.63
N ALA A 44 0.29 -12.77 -12.11
CA ALA A 44 -0.11 -12.06 -10.89
C ALA A 44 0.56 -10.68 -10.80
N LEU A 45 -0.04 -9.81 -10.00
CA LEU A 45 0.54 -8.57 -9.49
C LEU A 45 0.95 -8.76 -8.03
N LEU A 46 2.19 -8.41 -7.69
CA LEU A 46 2.69 -8.42 -6.31
C LEU A 46 2.78 -6.98 -5.79
N THR A 47 2.31 -6.73 -4.58
CA THR A 47 2.47 -5.43 -3.92
C THR A 47 3.11 -5.59 -2.54
N GLY A 48 4.00 -4.66 -2.19
CA GLY A 48 4.75 -4.66 -0.94
C GLY A 48 3.98 -4.11 0.27
N HIS A 49 2.67 -4.37 0.37
CA HIS A 49 1.91 -3.99 1.56
C HIS A 49 2.38 -4.82 2.77
N THR A 50 2.61 -4.14 3.88
CA THR A 50 3.12 -4.68 5.15
C THR A 50 2.02 -4.80 6.20
N ARG A 51 2.36 -5.42 7.34
CA ARG A 51 1.52 -5.47 8.55
C ARG A 51 1.15 -4.07 9.05
N ASP A 52 2.06 -3.12 8.94
CA ASP A 52 1.80 -1.73 9.32
C ASP A 52 0.73 -1.10 8.41
N ASP A 53 0.77 -1.39 7.11
CA ASP A 53 -0.24 -0.88 6.16
C ASP A 53 -1.63 -1.50 6.40
N GLN A 54 -1.67 -2.73 6.96
CA GLN A 54 -2.91 -3.36 7.44
C GLN A 54 -3.48 -2.60 8.62
N ALA A 55 -2.67 -2.34 9.64
CA ALA A 55 -3.09 -1.59 10.81
C ALA A 55 -3.61 -0.20 10.42
N GLU A 56 -2.90 0.52 9.54
CA GLU A 56 -3.37 1.79 8.98
C GLU A 56 -4.73 1.67 8.30
N THR A 57 -4.94 0.61 7.51
CA THR A 57 -6.20 0.39 6.79
C THR A 57 -7.35 0.10 7.74
N VAL A 58 -7.14 -0.75 8.75
CA VAL A 58 -8.15 -1.09 9.77
C VAL A 58 -8.51 0.14 10.60
N LEU A 59 -7.53 0.93 11.04
CA LEU A 59 -7.77 2.14 11.82
C LEU A 59 -8.53 3.21 11.04
N LEU A 60 -8.18 3.40 9.76
CA LEU A 60 -8.93 4.31 8.89
C LEU A 60 -10.36 3.83 8.64
N ALA A 61 -10.58 2.52 8.52
CA ALA A 61 -11.91 1.94 8.39
C ALA A 61 -12.74 2.14 9.67
N LEU A 62 -12.12 1.89 10.83
CA LEU A 62 -12.74 2.09 12.14
C LEU A 62 -13.14 3.56 12.35
N ALA A 63 -12.24 4.50 12.06
CA ALA A 63 -12.49 5.94 12.17
C ALA A 63 -13.63 6.42 11.26
N ARG A 64 -13.94 5.68 10.19
CA ARG A 64 -15.06 5.96 9.27
C ARG A 64 -16.34 5.21 9.62
N GLY A 65 -16.40 4.53 10.77
CA GLY A 65 -17.57 3.76 11.20
C GLY A 65 -17.83 2.51 10.35
N ALA A 66 -16.78 1.91 9.78
CA ALA A 66 -16.96 0.71 8.97
C ALA A 66 -17.42 -0.50 9.81
N GLY A 67 -18.35 -1.28 9.25
CA GLY A 67 -18.79 -2.54 9.86
C GLY A 67 -17.74 -3.66 9.77
N PRO A 68 -18.04 -4.88 10.25
CA PRO A 68 -17.09 -5.99 10.36
C PRO A 68 -16.32 -6.30 9.07
N ARG A 69 -16.97 -6.18 7.91
CA ARG A 69 -16.32 -6.36 6.59
C ARG A 69 -15.24 -5.32 6.30
N GLY A 70 -15.42 -4.07 6.73
CA GLY A 70 -14.42 -3.01 6.54
C GLY A 70 -13.26 -3.12 7.53
N LEU A 71 -13.48 -3.75 8.69
CA LEU A 71 -12.45 -4.02 9.70
C LEU A 71 -11.60 -5.26 9.38
N ALA A 72 -11.97 -6.07 8.39
CA ALA A 72 -11.21 -7.24 7.96
C ALA A 72 -9.84 -6.90 7.31
N GLY A 73 -9.55 -5.62 7.08
CA GLY A 73 -8.30 -5.18 6.47
C GLY A 73 -8.20 -5.52 4.98
N MET A 74 -6.97 -5.54 4.46
CA MET A 74 -6.71 -5.95 3.08
C MET A 74 -6.59 -7.48 3.00
N PRO A 75 -7.26 -8.16 2.05
CA PRO A 75 -7.08 -9.58 1.87
C PRO A 75 -5.68 -9.90 1.29
N ALA A 76 -5.14 -11.07 1.60
CA ALA A 76 -3.85 -11.53 1.04
C ALA A 76 -3.89 -11.70 -0.49
N ARG A 77 -5.05 -12.08 -1.02
CA ARG A 77 -5.35 -12.21 -2.44
C ARG A 77 -6.62 -11.44 -2.79
N ARG A 78 -6.60 -10.70 -3.90
CA ARG A 78 -7.77 -10.05 -4.49
C ARG A 78 -7.71 -10.17 -6.01
N ASP A 79 -8.84 -10.37 -6.67
CA ASP A 79 -8.89 -10.29 -8.13
C ASP A 79 -8.99 -8.82 -8.59
N LEU A 80 -8.22 -8.46 -9.61
CA LEU A 80 -8.26 -7.16 -10.28
C LEU A 80 -8.51 -7.38 -11.76
N ASP A 81 -9.78 -7.36 -12.17
CA ASP A 81 -10.21 -7.54 -13.57
C ASP A 81 -9.58 -8.78 -14.23
N GLY A 82 -9.59 -9.92 -13.51
CA GLY A 82 -8.99 -11.18 -13.95
C GLY A 82 -7.49 -11.32 -13.68
N VAL A 83 -6.85 -10.31 -13.08
CA VAL A 83 -5.44 -10.36 -12.67
C VAL A 83 -5.34 -10.58 -11.15
N PRO A 84 -4.77 -11.70 -10.67
CA PRO A 84 -4.57 -11.91 -9.25
C PRO A 84 -3.61 -10.88 -8.63
N LEU A 85 -4.09 -10.08 -7.68
CA LEU A 85 -3.27 -9.22 -6.84
C LEU A 85 -2.93 -9.93 -5.53
N LEU A 86 -1.64 -10.12 -5.25
CA LEU A 86 -1.12 -10.77 -4.05
C LEU A 86 -0.33 -9.79 -3.18
N ARG A 87 -0.39 -10.01 -1.86
CA ARG A 87 0.30 -9.22 -0.85
C ARG A 87 1.11 -10.15 0.05
N PRO A 88 2.28 -10.64 -0.39
CA PRO A 88 3.06 -11.63 0.36
C PRO A 88 3.66 -11.08 1.66
N LEU A 89 3.74 -9.76 1.83
CA LEU A 89 4.39 -9.12 2.97
C LEU A 89 3.42 -8.69 4.08
N LEU A 90 2.15 -9.09 4.05
CA LEU A 90 1.15 -8.61 5.02
C LEU A 90 1.45 -8.98 6.47
N GLU A 91 2.21 -10.05 6.70
CA GLU A 91 2.64 -10.48 8.04
C GLU A 91 4.00 -9.87 8.45
N ILE A 92 4.65 -9.16 7.53
CA ILE A 92 5.98 -8.56 7.73
C ILE A 92 5.79 -7.08 8.08
N SER A 93 6.50 -6.61 9.12
CA SER A 93 6.51 -5.19 9.48
C SER A 93 7.34 -4.34 8.52
N ARG A 94 7.02 -3.05 8.48
CA ARG A 94 7.83 -2.05 7.77
C ARG A 94 9.27 -1.97 8.28
N GLU A 95 9.49 -2.20 9.57
CA GLU A 95 10.84 -2.24 10.14
C GLU A 95 11.63 -3.44 9.61
N GLN A 96 11.01 -4.61 9.52
CA GLN A 96 11.64 -5.81 8.95
C GLN A 96 12.02 -5.62 7.48
N THR A 97 11.16 -4.97 6.67
CA THR A 97 11.50 -4.67 5.27
C THR A 97 12.67 -3.69 5.18
N ARG A 98 12.73 -2.66 6.03
CA ARG A 98 13.88 -1.74 6.12
C ARG A 98 15.18 -2.46 6.51
N LYS A 99 15.14 -3.34 7.52
CA LYS A 99 16.30 -4.16 7.92
C LYS A 99 16.77 -5.06 6.78
N ALA A 100 15.84 -5.70 6.07
CA ALA A 100 16.17 -6.52 4.90
C ALA A 100 16.84 -5.69 3.80
N CYS A 101 16.32 -4.49 3.49
CA CYS A 101 16.98 -3.58 2.53
C CYS A 101 18.41 -3.24 2.96
N ALA A 102 18.63 -2.88 4.24
CA ALA A 102 19.96 -2.58 4.76
C ALA A 102 20.92 -3.78 4.66
N MET A 103 20.47 -4.98 5.03
CA MET A 103 21.26 -6.21 4.92
C MET A 103 21.63 -6.55 3.47
N LEU A 104 20.77 -6.21 2.51
CA LEU A 104 20.97 -6.43 1.09
C LEU A 104 21.71 -5.27 0.40
N GLY A 105 22.09 -4.21 1.13
CA GLY A 105 22.71 -3.02 0.55
C GLY A 105 21.79 -2.24 -0.40
N LEU A 106 20.48 -2.33 -0.21
CA LEU A 106 19.47 -1.62 -1.00
C LEU A 106 19.11 -0.28 -0.34
N SER A 107 19.14 0.80 -1.13
CA SER A 107 18.65 2.12 -0.71
C SER A 107 17.24 2.35 -1.27
N PRO A 108 16.18 2.16 -0.47
CA PRO A 108 14.81 2.44 -0.91
C PRO A 108 14.60 3.94 -1.08
N TRP A 109 13.69 4.32 -1.98
CA TRP A 109 13.23 5.69 -2.09
C TRP A 109 12.30 6.03 -0.92
N GLU A 110 12.59 7.14 -0.23
CA GLU A 110 11.74 7.68 0.84
C GLU A 110 10.77 8.70 0.24
N ASP A 111 9.53 8.28 0.03
CA ASP A 111 8.46 9.13 -0.52
C ASP A 111 8.11 10.27 0.47
N PRO A 112 8.21 11.56 0.08
CA PRO A 112 7.84 12.69 0.93
C PRO A 112 6.40 12.63 1.48
N HIS A 113 5.47 12.00 0.76
CA HIS A 113 4.08 11.87 1.20
C HIS A 113 3.92 10.95 2.42
N ASN A 114 4.94 10.14 2.76
CA ASN A 114 4.92 9.26 3.93
C ASN A 114 4.87 10.02 5.27
N VAL A 115 5.26 11.30 5.26
CA VAL A 115 5.33 12.15 6.45
C VAL A 115 4.47 13.41 6.32
N ASP A 116 3.81 13.63 5.17
CA ASP A 116 2.98 14.80 4.95
C ASP A 116 1.64 14.65 5.70
N PRO A 117 1.37 15.49 6.72
CA PRO A 117 0.16 15.39 7.53
C PRO A 117 -1.12 15.71 6.75
N SER A 118 -1.06 16.20 5.51
CA SER A 118 -2.23 16.34 4.63
C SER A 118 -2.87 14.98 4.31
N TYR A 119 -2.08 13.89 4.33
CA TYR A 119 -2.52 12.55 4.01
C TYR A 119 -2.99 11.79 5.25
N ALA A 120 -4.15 11.14 5.16
CA ALA A 120 -4.78 10.50 6.33
C ALA A 120 -3.92 9.36 6.89
N ARG A 121 -3.25 8.62 6.00
CA ARG A 121 -2.32 7.54 6.39
C ARG A 121 -1.10 8.05 7.14
N ALA A 122 -0.55 9.20 6.73
CA ALA A 122 0.60 9.80 7.41
C ALA A 122 0.23 10.20 8.84
N ARG A 123 -0.94 10.82 9.05
CA ARG A 123 -1.46 11.13 10.40
C ARG A 123 -1.71 9.88 11.23
N VAL A 124 -2.28 8.82 10.65
CA VAL A 124 -2.47 7.55 11.39
C VAL A 124 -1.13 6.97 11.86
N ARG A 125 -0.10 7.03 11.02
CA ARG A 125 1.24 6.55 11.33
C ARG A 125 1.97 7.39 12.37
N ALA A 126 1.88 8.72 12.26
CA ALA A 126 2.58 9.65 13.14
C ALA A 126 1.90 9.82 14.50
N ASP A 127 0.56 9.86 14.51
CA ASP A 127 -0.19 10.30 15.69
C ASP A 127 -0.98 9.15 16.33
N LEU A 128 -1.81 8.47 15.54
CA LEU A 128 -2.80 7.51 16.08
C LEU A 128 -2.17 6.20 16.53
N LEU A 129 -1.35 5.57 15.69
CA LEU A 129 -0.69 4.30 16.01
C LEU A 129 0.18 4.43 17.27
N PRO A 130 1.07 5.43 17.38
CA PRO A 130 1.85 5.63 18.60
C PRO A 130 0.98 5.93 19.82
N ALA A 131 -0.13 6.66 19.68
CA ALA A 131 -1.04 6.92 20.79
C ALA A 131 -1.74 5.65 21.28
N LEU A 132 -2.18 4.78 20.36
CA LEU A 132 -2.78 3.48 20.70
C LEU A 132 -1.77 2.58 21.40
N VAL A 133 -0.53 2.52 20.90
CA VAL A 133 0.55 1.76 21.55
C VAL A 133 0.81 2.30 22.96
N ARG A 134 0.93 3.63 23.13
CA ARG A 134 1.11 4.20 24.48
C ARG A 134 -0.05 3.92 25.43
N ALA A 135 -1.28 3.86 24.92
CA ALA A 135 -2.47 3.64 25.73
C ALA A 135 -2.74 2.17 26.03
N LEU A 136 -2.32 1.25 25.16
CA LEU A 136 -2.72 -0.16 25.18
C LEU A 136 -1.54 -1.15 25.32
N GLY A 137 -0.30 -0.74 25.02
CA GLY A 137 0.93 -1.57 25.06
C GLY A 137 1.66 -1.67 23.74
#